data_AF-A0A2V9Q7R6-F1
#
_entry.id   AF-A0A2V9Q7R6-F1
#
_cell.length_a   1.000
_cell.length_b   1.000
_cell.length_c   1.000
_cell.angle_alpha   90.00
_cell.angle_beta   90.00
_cell.angle_gamma   90.00
#
_symmetry.space_group_name_H-M   'P 1'
#
loop_
_entity.id
_entity.type
_entity.pdbx_description
1 polymer ?
#
loop_
_entity_poly.entity_id
_entity_poly.type
_entity_poly.pdbx_seq_one_letter_code
_entity_poly.pdbx_strand_id
1 'polypeptide(L)' 'NDRTASRRAPKATQDGRPLGRYSRRWRVERLFAWLHHFRRLVIRWEYHVENFFGMVRLGCMQILFRYS' A
#
# COMPACT_ATOMS: atom_id res chain seq x y z
N ASN A 1 -7.00 42.61 -28.81
CA ASN A 1 -6.90 42.46 -27.33
C ASN A 1 -7.07 40.98 -27.06
N ASP A 2 -6.02 40.20 -27.35
CA ASP A 2 -6.12 38.78 -27.64
C ASP A 2 -5.29 37.99 -26.64
N ARG A 3 -5.85 37.67 -25.46
CA ARG A 3 -5.31 36.63 -24.56
C ARG A 3 -6.40 36.06 -23.65
N THR A 4 -7.22 35.15 -24.15
CA THR A 4 -7.92 34.18 -23.30
C THR A 4 -7.45 32.78 -23.67
N ALA A 5 -6.27 32.43 -23.16
CA ALA A 5 -5.70 31.10 -23.29
C ALA A 5 -6.66 30.04 -22.71
N SER A 6 -6.86 28.97 -23.47
CA SER A 6 -7.83 27.90 -23.19
C SER A 6 -7.53 27.21 -21.85
N ARG A 7 -8.50 27.20 -20.92
CA ARG A 7 -8.48 26.26 -19.80
C ARG A 7 -8.96 24.90 -20.31
N ARG A 8 -8.04 24.00 -20.66
CA ARG A 8 -8.40 22.60 -20.94
C ARG A 8 -8.94 22.00 -19.63
N ALA A 9 -10.21 21.58 -19.64
CA ALA A 9 -10.80 20.85 -18.52
C ALA A 9 -9.98 19.57 -18.26
N PRO A 10 -9.69 19.22 -16.99
CA PRO A 10 -8.98 17.99 -16.69
C PRO A 10 -9.79 16.80 -17.22
N LYS A 11 -9.17 15.92 -18.01
CA LYS A 11 -9.78 14.65 -18.39
C LYS A 11 -10.09 13.86 -17.11
N ALA A 12 -11.35 13.47 -16.94
CA ALA A 12 -11.73 12.56 -15.86
C ALA A 12 -10.85 11.30 -15.96
N THR A 13 -9.92 11.15 -15.02
CA THR A 13 -8.91 10.09 -15.00
C THR A 13 -9.53 8.74 -14.61
N GLN A 14 -10.81 8.74 -14.29
CA GLN A 14 -11.55 7.58 -13.84
C GLN A 14 -12.58 7.18 -14.89
N ASP A 15 -12.37 6.02 -15.50
CA ASP A 15 -13.45 5.29 -16.16
C ASP A 15 -14.50 5.01 -15.08
N GLY A 16 -15.74 5.47 -15.25
CA GLY A 16 -16.84 5.40 -14.26
C GLY A 16 -17.30 3.98 -13.87
N ARG A 17 -16.43 2.98 -14.00
CA ARG A 17 -16.61 1.59 -13.58
C ARG A 17 -16.76 1.53 -12.05
N PRO A 18 -17.62 0.66 -11.53
CA PRO A 18 -17.74 0.47 -10.09
C PRO A 18 -16.40 -0.02 -9.52
N LEU A 19 -15.86 0.75 -8.57
CA LEU A 19 -14.59 0.51 -7.88
C LEU A 19 -14.68 -0.66 -6.87
N GLY A 20 -15.38 -1.74 -7.20
CA GLY A 20 -15.58 -2.91 -6.32
C GLY A 20 -14.27 -3.56 -5.87
N ARG A 21 -13.18 -3.37 -6.62
CA ARG A 21 -11.82 -3.80 -6.23
C ARG A 21 -11.21 -2.90 -5.15
N TYR A 22 -11.47 -1.60 -5.16
CA TYR A 22 -10.85 -0.63 -4.24
C TYR A 22 -11.50 -0.63 -2.86
N SER A 23 -12.79 -0.95 -2.75
CA SER A 23 -13.49 -1.05 -1.45
C SER A 23 -12.84 -2.07 -0.49
N ARG A 24 -12.15 -3.10 -1.00
CA ARG A 24 -11.48 -4.13 -0.19
C ARG A 24 -10.00 -3.84 0.08
N ARG A 25 -9.40 -2.82 -0.56
CA ARG A 25 -7.96 -2.54 -0.46
C ARG A 25 -7.54 -2.03 0.90
N TRP A 26 -8.40 -1.27 1.58
CA TRP A 26 -8.03 -0.61 2.84
C TRP A 26 -7.50 -1.57 3.90
N ARG A 27 -7.99 -2.83 3.97
CA ARG A 27 -7.49 -3.85 4.89
C ARG A 27 -6.06 -4.28 4.57
N VAL A 28 -5.80 -4.50 3.28
CA VAL A 28 -4.50 -4.94 2.77
C VAL A 28 -3.47 -3.82 2.89
N GLU A 29 -3.83 -2.61 2.45
CA GLU A 29 -2.99 -1.41 2.57
C GLU A 29 -2.65 -1.11 4.03
N ARG A 30 -3.61 -1.27 4.94
CA ARG A 30 -3.38 -1.11 6.39
C ARG A 30 -2.40 -2.16 6.93
N LEU A 31 -2.54 -3.42 6.53
CA LEU A 31 -1.58 -4.47 6.92
C LEU A 31 -0.17 -4.13 6.45
N PHE A 32 -0.02 -3.73 5.18
CA PHE A 32 1.29 -3.32 4.66
C PHE A 32 1.84 -2.09 5.37
N ALA A 33 1.01 -1.10 5.69
CA ALA A 33 1.43 0.06 6.48
C ALA A 33 1.99 -0.35 7.87
N TRP A 34 1.38 -1.34 8.53
CA TRP A 34 1.93 -1.88 9.78
C TRP A 34 3.22 -2.65 9.57
N LEU A 35 3.31 -3.46 8.50
CA LEU A 35 4.54 -4.18 8.18
C LEU A 35 5.69 -3.24 7.84
N HIS A 36 5.40 -2.09 7.21
CA HIS A 36 6.37 -1.04 6.90
C HIS A 36 6.97 -0.37 8.14
N HIS A 37 6.37 -0.52 9.32
CA HIS A 37 6.97 -0.05 10.57
C HIS A 37 8.21 -0.88 10.97
N PHE A 38 8.27 -2.14 10.56
CA PHE A 38 9.41 -3.01 10.83
C PHE A 38 10.51 -2.79 9.81
N ARG A 39 11.58 -2.07 10.18
CA ARG A 39 12.70 -1.72 9.27
C ARG A 39 13.32 -2.92 8.55
N ARG A 40 13.37 -4.10 9.20
CA ARG A 40 13.89 -5.36 8.61
C ARG A 40 12.98 -5.97 7.53
N LEU A 41 11.69 -5.60 7.50
CA LEU A 41 10.74 -6.04 6.48
C LEU A 41 10.68 -5.09 5.29
N VAL A 42 10.92 -3.79 5.52
CA VAL A 42 10.93 -2.77 4.46
C VAL A 42 12.09 -3.01 3.49
N ILE A 43 13.27 -3.26 4.02
CA ILE A 43 14.48 -3.50 3.24
C ILE A 43 14.95 -4.92 3.52
N ARG A 44 15.03 -5.73 2.46
CA ARG A 44 15.49 -7.11 2.55
C ARG A 44 17.01 -7.15 2.68
N TRP A 45 17.50 -7.15 3.91
CA TRP A 45 18.92 -7.29 4.25
C TRP A 45 19.40 -8.75 4.31
N GLU A 46 18.48 -9.69 4.44
CA GLU A 46 18.79 -11.11 4.58
C GLU A 46 19.23 -11.72 3.25
N TYR A 47 20.34 -12.46 3.28
CA TYR A 47 20.85 -13.20 2.10
C TYR A 47 19.93 -14.38 1.74
N HIS A 48 19.45 -15.12 2.75
CA HIS A 48 18.56 -16.26 2.56
C HIS A 48 17.09 -15.84 2.65
N VAL A 49 16.28 -16.37 1.74
CA VAL A 49 14.83 -16.10 1.68
C VAL A 49 14.10 -16.62 2.93
N GLU A 50 14.58 -17.70 3.52
CA GLU A 50 13.99 -18.32 4.71
C GLU A 50 14.08 -17.41 5.93
N ASN A 51 15.21 -16.73 6.11
CA ASN A 51 15.39 -15.75 7.20
C ASN A 51 14.43 -14.58 7.04
N PHE A 52 14.31 -14.04 5.82
CA PHE A 52 13.35 -12.98 5.54
C PHE A 52 11.91 -13.43 5.80
N PHE A 53 11.57 -14.65 5.38
CA PHE A 53 10.25 -15.22 5.61
C PHE A 53 9.95 -15.43 7.10
N GLY A 54 10.93 -15.86 7.89
CA GLY A 54 10.85 -15.91 9.35
C GLY A 54 10.52 -14.54 9.95
N MET A 55 11.21 -13.49 9.51
CA MET A 55 10.93 -12.11 9.95
C MET A 55 9.51 -11.66 9.61
N VAL A 56 9.02 -11.98 8.40
CA VAL A 56 7.64 -11.65 7.99
C VAL A 56 6.65 -12.34 8.92
N ARG A 57 6.87 -13.62 9.22
CA ARG A 57 6.00 -14.41 10.08
C ARG A 57 5.97 -13.88 11.51
N LEU A 58 7.11 -13.47 12.06
CA LEU A 58 7.21 -12.79 13.34
C LEU A 58 6.47 -11.44 13.35
N GLY A 59 6.62 -10.63 12.30
CA GLY A 59 5.91 -9.36 12.15
C GLY A 59 4.39 -9.55 12.14
N CYS A 60 3.89 -10.57 11.43
CA CYS A 60 2.49 -10.92 11.44
C CYS A 60 2.00 -11.37 12.82
N MET A 61 2.77 -12.20 13.54
CA MET A 61 2.45 -12.61 14.92
C MET A 61 2.34 -11.41 15.85
N GLN A 62 3.29 -10.47 15.78
CA GLN A 62 3.27 -9.26 16.61
C GLN A 62 2.06 -8.35 16.32
N ILE A 63 1.66 -8.23 15.05
CA ILE A 63 0.44 -7.51 14.67
C ILE A 63 -0.79 -8.21 15.26
N LEU A 64 -0.87 -9.55 15.15
CA LEU A 64 -1.96 -10.32 15.73
C LEU A 64 -2.06 -10.11 17.24
N PHE A 65 -0.97 -10.27 17.99
CA PHE A 65 -0.94 -10.06 19.44
C PHE A 65 -1.29 -8.64 19.88
N ARG A 66 -1.06 -7.62 19.04
CA ARG A 66 -1.41 -6.23 19.36
C ARG A 66 -2.91 -5.94 19.23
N TYR A 67 -3.60 -6.67 18.36
CA TYR A 67 -4.99 -6.38 17.99
C TYR A 67 -5.95 -7.54 18.33
N SER A 68 -5.44 -8.64 18.87
CA SER A 68 -6.19 -9.70 19.56
C SER A 68 -6.55 -9.25 20.97
#